data_AF-A0A850MHN4-F1
#
_entry.id   AF-A0A850MHN4-F1
#
_cell.length_a   1.000
_cell.length_b   1.000
_cell.length_c   1.000
_cell.angle_alpha   90.00
_cell.angle_beta   90.00
_cell.angle_gamma   90.00
#
_symmetry.space_group_name_H-M   'P 1'
#
loop_
_entity.id
_entity.type
_entity.pdbx_description
1 polymer ?
#
loop_
_entity_poly.entity_id
_entity_poly.type
_entity_poly.pdbx_seq_one_letter_code
_entity_poly.pdbx_strand_id
1 'polypeptide(L)'
;MLINENINHCTFCGEKPAIYYCENCNLSFCEDCGYSDKRLVHECGQCRSSNIEVRHRNSVNGEIYICRECGSLDVEVKLIIHRTCPGCRSSRVIPIAKKRLTLINQMRDVISGFKFGYQELKVFLRDYRAVRQKTLALRAVGYLHDPVIEQTLLSTYEAIKSVFEEILERATQEIDLLRLQIGKYYDFSKWKCTDFPQIELLIRQIYENVIKYQTYVRKILAQPKKEQGLVQSKLNVIRYYKSIYDEFTEHLNLFPGELPVCAFKDIKFSKSTIQGLKKGKGILFLTDQRLIFIRKRGIIRKKIQRIFNFSFNHILNVTIIGRLFKKLVFILDQGNLRFSASKRMMEAILDYLNISVNFGKYRINDGKVLNTLDQIQLSTKHLEKQIDRKIVQLMAGTPFEVETESPLQQSTDIRMNPSLNSNNPLMNTNRMLFKLQTEKFSIEQTIQNLERKFRTGGINATSYIQQFRNLQSELFIIEKKLDTLKSELNYDL
;
A
#
# COMPACT_ATOMS: atom_id res chain seq x y z
N MET A 1 -14.11 23.73 29.49
CA MET A 1 -12.63 23.66 29.49
C MET A 1 -12.13 25.07 29.25
N LEU A 2 -11.66 25.76 30.29
CA LEU A 2 -11.18 27.14 30.21
C LEU A 2 -9.83 27.13 29.47
N ILE A 3 -9.78 27.75 28.30
CA ILE A 3 -8.53 28.00 27.58
C ILE A 3 -7.79 29.06 28.40
N ASN A 4 -6.74 28.66 29.11
CA ASN A 4 -5.82 29.59 29.74
C ASN A 4 -5.23 30.45 28.60
N GLU A 5 -5.66 31.70 28.49
CA GLU A 5 -5.15 32.63 27.50
C GLU A 5 -3.68 32.92 27.86
N ASN A 6 -2.75 32.29 27.15
CA ASN A 6 -1.40 32.83 27.01
C ASN A 6 -1.55 34.17 26.27
N ILE A 7 -1.81 35.24 27.02
CA ILE A 7 -2.12 36.57 26.49
C ILE A 7 -0.87 37.11 25.80
N ASN A 8 -0.85 37.03 24.47
CA ASN A 8 0.10 37.77 23.66
C ASN A 8 -0.41 39.21 23.56
N HIS A 9 0.47 40.18 23.80
CA HIS A 9 0.12 41.58 23.68
C HIS A 9 0.18 42.02 22.21
N CYS A 10 -0.61 43.01 21.85
CA CYS A 10 -0.59 43.65 20.55
C CYS A 10 0.82 44.17 20.25
N THR A 11 1.39 43.81 19.09
CA THR A 11 2.75 44.23 18.72
C THR A 11 2.88 45.74 18.51
N PHE A 12 1.76 46.45 18.32
CA PHE A 12 1.75 47.88 18.00
C PHE A 12 1.53 48.77 19.23
N CYS A 13 0.56 48.44 20.10
CA CYS A 13 0.32 49.23 21.31
C CYS A 13 0.98 48.66 22.56
N GLY A 14 1.35 47.37 22.59
CA GLY A 14 1.93 46.71 23.77
C GLY A 14 0.99 46.52 24.97
N GLU A 15 -0.15 47.21 25.00
CA GLU A 15 -1.05 47.27 26.16
C GLU A 15 -2.20 46.25 26.11
N LYS A 16 -2.80 46.06 24.93
CA LYS A 16 -4.02 45.25 24.77
C LYS A 16 -3.70 43.83 24.30
N PRO A 17 -4.53 42.83 24.65
CA PRO A 17 -4.38 41.47 24.11
C PRO A 17 -4.51 41.49 22.59
N ALA A 18 -3.59 40.78 21.92
CA ALA A 18 -3.67 40.56 20.49
C ALA A 18 -4.81 39.58 20.19
N ILE A 19 -5.65 39.94 19.21
CA ILE A 19 -6.81 39.14 18.78
C ILE A 19 -6.59 38.62 17.36
N TYR A 20 -5.89 39.39 16.53
CA TYR A 20 -5.65 39.07 15.13
C TYR A 20 -4.18 38.76 14.83
N TYR A 21 -3.98 37.96 13.80
CA TYR A 21 -2.70 37.58 13.22
C TYR A 21 -2.70 37.90 11.73
N CYS A 22 -1.65 38.57 11.25
CA CYS A 22 -1.44 38.80 9.83
C CYS A 22 -0.59 37.68 9.24
N GLU A 23 -1.14 36.92 8.29
CA GLU A 23 -0.44 35.80 7.65
C GLU A 23 0.68 36.24 6.69
N ASN A 24 0.73 37.52 6.30
CA ASN A 24 1.78 38.01 5.40
C ASN A 24 3.04 38.47 6.13
N CYS A 25 2.91 39.16 7.27
CA CYS A 25 4.06 39.71 8.01
C CYS A 25 4.24 39.10 9.40
N ASN A 26 3.41 38.13 9.78
CA ASN A 26 3.45 37.38 11.04
C ASN A 26 3.31 38.24 12.30
N LEU A 27 2.79 39.47 12.17
CA LEU A 27 2.54 40.37 13.29
C LEU A 27 1.14 40.13 13.86
N SER A 28 1.00 40.29 15.17
CA SER A 28 -0.26 40.16 15.88
C SER A 28 -0.72 41.50 16.47
N PHE A 29 -2.02 41.77 16.45
CA PHE A 29 -2.56 43.06 16.88
C PHE A 29 -3.94 42.94 17.53
N CYS A 30 -4.29 43.92 18.37
CA CYS A 30 -5.61 44.04 19.00
C CYS A 30 -6.64 44.64 18.04
N GLU A 31 -7.90 44.67 18.47
CA GLU A 31 -9.01 45.24 17.70
C GLU A 31 -8.76 46.69 17.26
N ASP A 32 -8.18 47.50 18.14
CA ASP A 32 -8.05 48.95 17.93
C ASP A 32 -6.89 49.35 17.02
N CYS A 33 -5.81 48.56 17.03
CA CYS A 33 -4.67 48.82 16.15
C CYS A 33 -4.93 48.36 14.71
N GLY A 34 -5.94 47.51 14.48
CA GLY A 34 -6.29 47.03 13.14
C GLY A 34 -7.08 48.07 12.36
N TYR A 35 -6.69 48.34 11.12
CA TYR A 35 -7.54 49.11 10.22
C TYR A 35 -8.80 48.29 9.90
N SER A 36 -9.98 48.89 10.08
CA SER A 36 -11.24 48.29 9.65
C SER A 36 -11.82 49.10 8.51
N ASP A 37 -11.98 48.44 7.35
CA ASP A 37 -12.85 48.93 6.30
C ASP A 37 -14.21 48.25 6.50
N LYS A 38 -15.23 49.05 6.80
CA LYS A 38 -16.60 48.59 7.02
C LYS A 38 -17.36 48.80 5.73
N ARG A 39 -17.71 47.70 5.06
CA ARG A 39 -18.51 47.74 3.83
C ARG A 39 -19.88 47.14 4.09
N LEU A 40 -20.92 47.88 3.75
CA LEU A 40 -22.26 47.33 3.65
C LEU A 40 -22.33 46.56 2.34
N VAL A 41 -22.69 45.28 2.42
CA VAL A 41 -22.91 44.43 1.25
C VAL A 41 -24.36 43.97 1.27
N HIS A 42 -25.02 44.14 0.14
CA HIS A 42 -26.39 43.70 -0.08
C HIS A 42 -26.35 42.27 -0.62
N GLU A 43 -27.10 41.36 0.00
CA GLU A 43 -27.19 39.95 -0.40
C GLU A 43 -28.66 39.53 -0.45
N CYS A 44 -29.03 38.79 -1.49
CA CYS A 44 -30.39 38.27 -1.60
C CYS A 44 -30.68 37.25 -0.50
N GLY A 45 -31.76 37.44 0.27
CA GLY A 45 -32.21 36.49 1.30
C GLY A 45 -32.59 35.12 0.74
N GLN A 46 -33.12 35.09 -0.49
CA GLN A 46 -33.51 33.84 -1.16
C GLN A 46 -32.37 33.05 -1.82
N CYS A 47 -31.56 33.68 -2.69
CA CYS A 47 -30.56 32.95 -3.47
C CYS A 47 -29.10 33.22 -3.05
N ARG A 48 -28.86 34.04 -2.01
CA ARG A 48 -27.52 34.39 -1.51
C ARG A 48 -26.61 35.09 -2.52
N SER A 49 -27.16 35.60 -3.63
CA SER A 49 -26.41 36.40 -4.60
C SER A 49 -26.16 37.82 -4.07
N SER A 50 -24.94 38.32 -4.29
CA SER A 50 -24.54 39.70 -4.03
C SER A 50 -24.81 40.64 -5.22
N ASN A 51 -25.38 40.14 -6.31
CA ASN A 51 -25.70 40.91 -7.51
C ASN A 51 -27.04 41.63 -7.36
N ILE A 52 -27.04 42.74 -6.61
CA ILE A 52 -28.24 43.50 -6.27
C ILE A 52 -28.31 44.79 -7.09
N GLU A 53 -29.44 44.97 -7.78
CA GLU A 53 -29.77 46.21 -8.49
C GLU A 53 -30.52 47.17 -7.57
N VAL A 54 -30.09 48.42 -7.52
CA VAL A 54 -30.75 49.49 -6.79
C VAL A 54 -31.58 50.32 -7.77
N ARG A 55 -32.88 50.45 -7.53
CA ARG A 55 -33.79 51.31 -8.29
C ARG A 55 -34.36 52.40 -7.39
N HIS A 56 -34.20 53.66 -7.80
CA HIS A 56 -34.82 54.79 -7.10
C HIS A 56 -36.30 54.93 -7.50
N ARG A 57 -37.20 55.07 -6.52
CA ARG A 57 -38.57 55.54 -6.77
C ARG A 57 -38.61 57.07 -6.74
N ASN A 58 -39.48 57.66 -7.57
CA ASN A 58 -39.63 59.09 -7.68
C ASN A 58 -39.96 59.75 -6.32
N SER A 59 -39.03 60.60 -5.89
CA SER A 59 -39.14 61.84 -5.11
C SER A 59 -39.61 61.85 -3.66
N VAL A 60 -40.15 60.79 -3.04
CA VAL A 60 -40.52 60.89 -1.60
C VAL A 60 -40.21 59.68 -0.72
N ASN A 61 -40.01 58.45 -1.22
CA ASN A 61 -39.65 57.32 -0.35
C ASN A 61 -38.92 56.16 -1.09
N GLY A 62 -37.66 55.95 -0.70
CA GLY A 62 -36.97 54.65 -0.69
C GLY A 62 -36.31 54.15 -1.99
N GLU A 63 -35.07 53.69 -1.84
CA GLU A 63 -34.39 52.79 -2.77
C GLU A 63 -35.03 51.39 -2.73
N ILE A 64 -35.25 50.76 -3.88
CA ILE A 64 -35.64 49.35 -3.97
C ILE A 64 -34.43 48.53 -4.37
N TYR A 65 -34.14 47.49 -3.60
CA TYR A 65 -33.07 46.54 -3.87
C TYR A 65 -33.67 45.28 -4.49
N ILE A 66 -33.19 44.89 -5.67
CA ILE A 66 -33.69 43.74 -6.44
C ILE A 66 -32.53 42.80 -6.77
N CYS A 67 -32.63 41.53 -6.41
CA CYS A 67 -31.64 40.54 -6.84
C CYS A 67 -31.74 40.30 -8.34
N ARG A 68 -30.63 40.48 -9.07
CA ARG A 68 -30.58 40.24 -10.53
C ARG A 68 -30.67 38.78 -10.93
N GLU A 69 -30.32 37.86 -10.02
CA GLU A 69 -30.30 36.42 -10.31
C GLU A 69 -31.68 35.77 -10.17
N CYS A 70 -32.50 36.21 -9.21
CA CYS A 70 -33.80 35.58 -8.93
C CYS A 70 -34.98 36.56 -8.90
N GLY A 71 -34.75 37.86 -9.10
CA GLY A 71 -35.78 38.89 -9.07
C GLY A 71 -36.34 39.21 -7.67
N SER A 72 -35.83 38.56 -6.63
CA SER A 72 -36.32 38.76 -5.26
C SER A 72 -36.06 40.19 -4.75
N LEU A 73 -37.04 40.73 -4.02
CA LEU A 73 -36.94 41.99 -3.27
C LEU A 73 -36.43 41.79 -1.84
N ASP A 74 -36.32 40.54 -1.40
CA ASP A 74 -35.78 40.17 -0.11
C ASP A 74 -34.25 40.28 -0.14
N VAL A 75 -33.74 41.45 0.26
CA VAL A 75 -32.32 41.79 0.28
C VAL A 75 -31.89 42.13 1.71
N GLU A 76 -31.00 41.29 2.25
CA GLU A 76 -30.35 41.50 3.53
C GLU A 76 -29.15 42.45 3.36
N VAL A 77 -29.01 43.44 4.24
CA VAL A 77 -27.81 44.27 4.31
C VAL A 77 -26.88 43.67 5.37
N LYS A 78 -25.70 43.22 4.95
CA LYS A 78 -24.68 42.68 5.85
C LYS A 78 -23.51 43.65 5.96
N LEU A 79 -23.12 43.95 7.19
CA LEU A 79 -21.88 44.68 7.45
C LEU A 79 -20.70 43.72 7.38
N ILE A 80 -19.90 43.82 6.32
CA ILE A 80 -18.63 43.10 6.22
C ILE A 80 -17.52 44.01 6.77
N ILE A 81 -16.85 43.53 7.81
CA ILE A 81 -15.69 44.21 8.39
C ILE A 81 -14.43 43.57 7.80
N HIS A 82 -13.81 44.26 6.85
CA HIS A 82 -12.49 43.88 6.34
C HIS A 82 -11.41 44.44 7.27
N ARG A 83 -10.69 43.52 7.92
CA ARG A 83 -9.55 43.87 8.78
C ARG A 83 -8.28 43.88 7.94
N THR A 84 -7.51 44.95 8.08
CA THR A 84 -6.24 45.14 7.38
C THR A 84 -5.12 45.28 8.41
N CYS A 85 -4.01 44.59 8.17
CA CYS A 85 -2.85 44.62 9.04
C CYS A 85 -2.24 46.02 9.11
N PRO A 86 -1.99 46.59 10.30
CA PRO A 86 -1.40 47.92 10.42
C PRO A 86 0.06 47.99 9.99
N GLY A 87 0.80 46.87 10.05
CA GLY A 87 2.21 46.82 9.66
C GLY A 87 2.44 46.74 8.14
N CYS A 88 1.75 45.82 7.45
CA CYS A 88 2.01 45.55 6.02
C CYS A 88 0.82 45.86 5.09
N ARG A 89 -0.28 46.41 5.63
CA ARG A 89 -1.53 46.71 4.90
C ARG A 89 -2.17 45.52 4.17
N SER A 90 -1.79 44.29 4.53
CA SER A 90 -2.41 43.08 3.98
C SER A 90 -3.80 42.85 4.57
N SER A 91 -4.73 42.39 3.73
CA SER A 91 -6.06 41.91 4.13
C SER A 91 -6.05 40.44 4.60
N ARG A 92 -4.91 39.74 4.54
CA ARG A 92 -4.74 38.37 5.05
C ARG A 92 -4.61 38.35 6.58
N VAL A 93 -5.67 38.77 7.24
CA VAL A 93 -5.78 38.89 8.69
C VAL A 93 -6.77 37.85 9.18
N ILE A 94 -6.37 37.05 10.18
CA ILE A 94 -7.25 36.04 10.77
C ILE A 94 -7.21 36.10 12.30
N PRO A 95 -8.29 35.72 13.00
CA PRO A 95 -8.25 35.61 14.46
C PRO A 95 -7.17 34.60 14.92
N ILE A 96 -6.41 34.94 15.96
CA ILE A 96 -5.34 34.08 16.51
C ILE A 96 -5.89 32.72 16.93
N ALA A 97 -7.08 32.68 17.56
CA ALA A 97 -7.74 31.43 17.94
C ALA A 97 -8.02 30.55 16.73
N LYS A 98 -8.47 31.15 15.62
CA LYS A 98 -8.70 30.45 14.34
C LYS A 98 -7.38 29.94 13.77
N LYS A 99 -6.32 30.75 13.75
CA LYS A 99 -5.00 30.32 13.28
C LYS A 99 -4.47 29.13 14.06
N ARG A 100 -4.53 29.20 15.39
CA ARG A 100 -4.11 28.11 16.28
C ARG A 100 -4.86 26.82 15.96
N LEU A 101 -6.18 26.88 15.86
CA LEU A 101 -6.99 25.71 15.52
C LEU A 101 -6.63 25.13 14.15
N THR A 102 -6.41 25.98 13.14
CA THR A 102 -5.95 25.56 11.81
C THR A 102 -4.62 24.81 11.90
N LEU A 103 -3.63 25.35 12.61
CA LEU A 103 -2.32 24.71 12.77
C LEU A 103 -2.41 23.38 13.52
N ILE A 104 -3.26 23.30 14.55
CA ILE A 104 -3.51 22.05 15.29
C ILE A 104 -4.11 20.98 14.36
N ASN A 105 -5.10 21.35 13.55
CA ASN A 105 -5.72 20.42 12.62
C ASN A 105 -4.75 19.99 11.52
N GLN A 106 -3.97 20.92 10.96
CA GLN A 106 -2.92 20.58 10.00
C GLN A 106 -1.89 19.61 10.61
N MET A 107 -1.45 19.85 11.84
CA MET A 107 -0.54 18.95 12.55
C MET A 107 -1.17 17.55 12.73
N ARG A 108 -2.44 17.48 13.14
CA ARG A 108 -3.21 16.22 13.25
C ARG A 108 -3.27 15.48 11.93
N ASP A 109 -3.65 16.16 10.87
CA ASP A 109 -3.83 15.58 9.55
C ASP A 109 -2.51 15.01 9.04
N VAL A 110 -1.43 15.76 9.18
CA VAL A 110 -0.11 15.30 8.74
C VAL A 110 0.37 14.10 9.54
N ILE A 111 0.31 14.13 10.88
CA ILE A 111 0.73 13.00 11.73
C ILE A 111 -0.13 11.76 11.46
N SER A 112 -1.42 11.93 11.17
CA SER A 112 -2.29 10.82 10.78
C SER A 112 -1.81 10.11 9.52
N GLY A 113 -0.96 10.74 8.70
CA GLY A 113 -0.34 10.14 7.53
C GLY A 113 0.56 8.93 7.84
N PHE A 114 1.04 8.74 9.08
CA PHE A 114 1.72 7.50 9.48
C PHE A 114 0.79 6.27 9.51
N LYS A 115 -0.53 6.48 9.60
CA LYS A 115 -1.53 5.40 9.49
C LYS A 115 -1.52 4.72 8.11
N PHE A 116 -0.96 5.38 7.10
CA PHE A 116 -0.83 4.85 5.74
C PHE A 116 -0.20 3.45 5.70
N GLY A 117 0.80 3.19 6.55
CA GLY A 117 1.49 1.89 6.60
C GLY A 117 0.55 0.72 6.83
N TYR A 118 -0.21 0.74 7.92
CA TYR A 118 -1.14 -0.35 8.22
C TYR A 118 -2.37 -0.33 7.31
N GLN A 119 -2.79 0.81 6.78
CA GLN A 119 -3.90 0.91 5.85
C GLN A 119 -3.58 0.23 4.51
N GLU A 120 -2.41 0.51 3.94
CA GLU A 120 -1.94 -0.15 2.72
C GLU A 120 -1.77 -1.66 2.92
N LEU A 121 -1.18 -2.06 4.05
CA LEU A 121 -1.04 -3.47 4.38
C LEU A 121 -2.40 -4.14 4.53
N LYS A 122 -3.38 -3.49 5.18
CA LYS A 122 -4.75 -4.02 5.35
C LYS A 122 -5.43 -4.30 4.01
N VAL A 123 -5.29 -3.39 3.03
CA VAL A 123 -5.78 -3.59 1.66
C VAL A 123 -5.09 -4.79 1.02
N PHE A 124 -3.76 -4.85 1.08
CA PHE A 124 -2.98 -5.96 0.54
C PHE A 124 -3.38 -7.33 1.14
N LEU A 125 -3.54 -7.42 2.47
CA LEU A 125 -3.92 -8.66 3.14
C LEU A 125 -5.34 -9.11 2.76
N ARG A 126 -6.28 -8.20 2.54
CA ARG A 126 -7.62 -8.55 2.04
C ARG A 126 -7.53 -9.23 0.68
N ASP A 127 -6.75 -8.64 -0.23
CA ASP A 127 -6.60 -9.17 -1.58
C ASP A 127 -5.83 -10.51 -1.55
N TYR A 128 -4.81 -10.62 -0.70
CA TYR A 128 -4.06 -11.87 -0.49
C TYR A 128 -4.98 -13.00 -0.01
N ARG A 129 -5.85 -12.73 0.99
CA ARG A 129 -6.86 -13.72 1.44
C ARG A 129 -7.79 -14.15 0.31
N ALA A 130 -8.23 -13.23 -0.55
CA ALA A 130 -9.07 -13.56 -1.69
C ALA A 130 -8.35 -14.45 -2.73
N VAL A 131 -7.06 -14.18 -3.01
CA VAL A 131 -6.24 -15.03 -3.88
C VAL A 131 -6.08 -16.42 -3.28
N ARG A 132 -5.73 -16.50 -1.98
CA ARG A 132 -5.59 -17.76 -1.25
C ARG A 132 -6.86 -18.62 -1.29
N GLN A 133 -8.01 -18.02 -1.03
CA GLN A 133 -9.30 -18.73 -1.05
C GLN A 133 -9.63 -19.25 -2.46
N LYS A 134 -9.31 -18.49 -3.52
CA LYS A 134 -9.46 -18.98 -4.90
C LYS A 134 -8.53 -20.17 -5.19
N THR A 135 -7.29 -20.16 -4.67
CA THR A 135 -6.37 -21.28 -4.79
C THR A 135 -6.95 -22.53 -4.15
N LEU A 136 -7.35 -22.46 -2.87
CA LEU A 136 -7.91 -23.59 -2.12
C LEU A 136 -9.15 -24.16 -2.81
N ALA A 137 -10.05 -23.29 -3.27
CA ALA A 137 -11.25 -23.71 -4.01
C ALA A 137 -10.93 -24.46 -5.31
N LEU A 138 -9.91 -24.03 -6.06
CA LEU A 138 -9.47 -24.74 -7.27
C LEU A 138 -8.83 -26.09 -6.96
N ARG A 139 -8.09 -26.21 -5.85
CA ARG A 139 -7.49 -27.49 -5.45
C ARG A 139 -8.56 -28.48 -5.00
N ALA A 140 -9.58 -28.01 -4.29
CA ALA A 140 -10.71 -28.83 -3.86
C ALA A 140 -11.48 -29.47 -5.04
N VAL A 141 -11.49 -28.83 -6.21
CA VAL A 141 -12.12 -29.36 -7.44
C VAL A 141 -11.13 -30.05 -8.39
N GLY A 142 -9.93 -30.41 -7.92
CA GLY A 142 -9.00 -31.27 -8.65
C GLY A 142 -8.03 -30.57 -9.61
N TYR A 143 -7.98 -29.23 -9.67
CA TYR A 143 -6.94 -28.53 -10.41
C TYR A 143 -5.65 -28.52 -9.60
N LEU A 144 -4.86 -29.60 -9.67
CA LEU A 144 -3.70 -29.78 -8.79
C LEU A 144 -2.34 -29.43 -9.44
N HIS A 145 -2.33 -28.95 -10.69
CA HIS A 145 -1.10 -28.55 -11.36
C HIS A 145 -0.61 -27.14 -10.94
N ASP A 146 0.66 -26.85 -11.24
CA ASP A 146 1.35 -25.58 -10.96
C ASP A 146 1.50 -25.29 -9.44
N PRO A 147 2.31 -26.08 -8.71
CA PRO A 147 2.53 -25.96 -7.26
C PRO A 147 3.32 -24.71 -6.88
N VAL A 148 3.89 -24.01 -7.88
CA VAL A 148 4.55 -22.72 -7.69
C VAL A 148 3.57 -21.69 -7.14
N ILE A 149 2.26 -21.84 -7.39
CA ILE A 149 1.22 -20.99 -6.81
C ILE A 149 1.27 -21.02 -5.28
N GLU A 150 1.28 -22.21 -4.68
CA GLU A 150 1.30 -22.38 -3.23
C GLU A 150 2.62 -21.92 -2.62
N GLN A 151 3.73 -22.31 -3.24
CA GLN A 151 5.06 -21.90 -2.81
C GLN A 151 5.20 -20.37 -2.81
N THR A 152 4.70 -19.71 -3.87
CA THR A 152 4.71 -18.24 -3.98
C THR A 152 3.82 -17.62 -2.92
N LEU A 153 2.63 -18.18 -2.66
CA LEU A 153 1.75 -17.66 -1.59
C LEU A 153 2.40 -17.79 -0.21
N LEU A 154 3.08 -18.90 0.06
CA LEU A 154 3.82 -19.10 1.32
C LEU A 154 5.00 -18.13 1.44
N SER A 155 5.80 -17.94 0.38
CA SER A 155 6.90 -16.97 0.40
C SER A 155 6.40 -15.54 0.59
N THR A 156 5.31 -15.17 -0.09
CA THR A 156 4.65 -13.88 0.09
C THR A 156 4.13 -13.71 1.53
N TYR A 157 3.63 -14.79 2.17
CA TYR A 157 3.22 -14.75 3.58
C TYR A 157 4.38 -14.50 4.53
N GLU A 158 5.53 -15.14 4.32
CA GLU A 158 6.73 -14.87 5.13
C GLU A 158 7.22 -13.42 4.92
N ALA A 159 7.23 -12.94 3.67
CA ALA A 159 7.58 -11.55 3.36
C ALA A 159 6.61 -10.54 4.03
N ILE A 160 5.32 -10.89 4.16
CA ILE A 160 4.34 -10.06 4.88
C ILE A 160 4.76 -9.86 6.34
N LYS A 161 5.30 -10.88 7.02
CA LYS A 161 5.73 -10.76 8.42
C LYS A 161 6.87 -9.76 8.57
N SER A 162 7.87 -9.82 7.69
CA SER A 162 8.96 -8.84 7.67
C SER A 162 8.44 -7.43 7.38
N VAL A 163 7.52 -7.28 6.42
CA VAL A 163 6.88 -5.98 6.13
C VAL A 163 6.13 -5.43 7.34
N PHE A 164 5.47 -6.27 8.13
CA PHE A 164 4.81 -5.84 9.37
C PHE A 164 5.79 -5.16 10.34
N GLU A 165 6.93 -5.81 10.58
CA GLU A 165 7.97 -5.34 11.48
C GLU A 165 8.61 -4.04 10.95
N GLU A 166 8.96 -4.00 9.66
CA GLU A 166 9.56 -2.83 9.03
C GLU A 166 8.64 -1.60 9.05
N ILE A 167 7.33 -1.78 8.83
CA ILE A 167 6.36 -0.68 8.90
C ILE A 167 6.28 -0.12 10.32
N LEU A 168 6.24 -1.01 11.33
CA LEU A 168 6.17 -0.61 12.72
C LEU A 168 7.44 0.11 13.16
N GLU A 169 8.60 -0.46 12.84
CA GLU A 169 9.90 0.09 13.19
C GLU A 169 10.07 1.47 12.55
N ARG A 170 9.83 1.59 11.23
CA ARG A 170 9.99 2.85 10.52
C ARG A 170 9.01 3.91 11.04
N ALA A 171 7.74 3.57 11.26
CA ALA A 171 6.77 4.50 11.81
C ALA A 171 7.19 4.97 13.22
N THR A 172 7.67 4.04 14.05
CA THR A 172 8.16 4.32 15.40
C THR A 172 9.33 5.29 15.38
N GLN A 173 10.36 5.02 14.57
CA GLN A 173 11.52 5.88 14.41
C GLN A 173 11.13 7.31 14.00
N GLU A 174 10.27 7.45 12.98
CA GLU A 174 9.85 8.76 12.48
C GLU A 174 9.00 9.53 13.50
N ILE A 175 8.08 8.84 14.21
CA ILE A 175 7.26 9.45 15.26
C ILE A 175 8.13 9.91 16.45
N ASP A 176 9.09 9.09 16.86
CA ASP A 176 9.97 9.41 17.99
C ASP A 176 10.92 10.58 17.63
N LEU A 177 11.45 10.63 16.40
CA LEU A 177 12.22 11.78 15.89
C LEU A 177 11.38 13.06 15.87
N LEU A 178 10.14 12.96 15.41
CA LEU A 178 9.22 14.08 15.36
C LEU A 178 8.87 14.58 16.75
N ARG A 179 8.71 13.69 17.73
CA ARG A 179 8.51 14.07 19.13
C ARG A 179 9.66 14.95 19.64
N LEU A 180 10.90 14.60 19.31
CA LEU A 180 12.08 15.40 19.66
C LEU A 180 12.08 16.77 18.95
N GLN A 181 11.69 16.81 17.67
CA GLN A 181 11.62 18.04 16.88
C GLN A 181 10.53 19.01 17.36
N ILE A 182 9.38 18.48 17.77
CA ILE A 182 8.28 19.29 18.31
C ILE A 182 8.70 19.96 19.62
N GLY A 183 9.47 19.27 20.48
CA GLY A 183 10.13 19.86 21.66
C GLY A 183 9.20 20.75 22.50
N LYS A 184 9.51 22.05 22.57
CA LYS A 184 8.73 23.04 23.34
C LYS A 184 7.32 23.31 22.78
N TYR A 185 7.02 22.92 21.55
CA TYR A 185 5.72 23.12 20.90
C TYR A 185 4.77 21.93 21.11
N TYR A 186 5.11 21.01 22.02
CA TYR A 186 4.32 19.81 22.26
C TYR A 186 2.94 20.09 22.89
N ASP A 187 2.85 21.15 23.71
CA ASP A 187 1.57 21.60 24.26
C ASP A 187 0.89 22.60 23.30
N PHE A 188 -0.01 22.06 22.47
CA PHE A 188 -0.75 22.83 21.46
C PHE A 188 -1.62 23.94 22.07
N SER A 189 -2.04 23.78 23.32
CA SER A 189 -2.83 24.80 24.02
C SER A 189 -2.00 26.04 24.37
N LYS A 190 -0.68 25.87 24.49
CA LYS A 190 0.25 26.93 24.90
C LYS A 190 0.86 27.74 23.75
N TRP A 191 0.59 27.38 22.48
CA TRP A 191 1.17 28.06 21.33
C TRP A 191 0.88 29.56 21.30
N LYS A 192 1.94 30.37 21.26
CA LYS A 192 1.85 31.83 21.13
C LYS A 192 1.82 32.22 19.65
N CYS A 193 1.28 33.40 19.34
CA CYS A 193 1.24 33.88 17.95
C CYS A 193 2.64 34.03 17.35
N THR A 194 3.65 34.33 18.16
CA THR A 194 5.07 34.40 17.77
C THR A 194 5.64 33.05 17.33
N ASP A 195 5.04 31.94 17.76
CA ASP A 195 5.48 30.59 17.44
C ASP A 195 4.91 30.10 16.09
N PHE A 196 3.83 30.70 15.60
CA PHE A 196 3.08 30.22 14.44
C PHE A 196 3.94 30.01 13.18
N PRO A 197 4.84 30.92 12.78
CA PRO A 197 5.70 30.69 11.61
C PRO A 197 6.60 29.46 11.75
N GLN A 198 7.11 29.21 12.96
CA GLN A 198 7.97 28.05 13.22
C GLN A 198 7.16 26.76 13.27
N ILE A 199 5.95 26.80 13.82
CA ILE A 199 5.02 25.66 13.81
C ILE A 199 4.64 25.29 12.37
N GLU A 200 4.37 26.27 11.50
CA GLU A 200 4.12 26.03 10.07
C GLU A 200 5.31 25.35 9.39
N LEU A 201 6.53 25.82 9.68
CA LEU A 201 7.75 25.20 9.16
C LEU A 201 7.89 23.75 9.63
N LEU A 202 7.63 23.48 10.91
CA LEU A 202 7.65 22.13 11.48
C LEU A 202 6.60 21.23 10.82
N ILE A 203 5.35 21.70 10.67
CA ILE A 203 4.29 20.95 9.98
C ILE A 203 4.73 20.56 8.57
N ARG A 204 5.36 21.47 7.82
CA ARG A 204 5.88 21.19 6.48
C ARG A 204 6.98 20.13 6.49
N GLN A 205 7.93 20.22 7.43
CA GLN A 205 9.00 19.21 7.55
C GLN A 205 8.45 17.83 7.90
N ILE A 206 7.48 17.78 8.82
CA ILE A 206 6.79 16.54 9.20
C ILE A 206 6.09 15.96 7.97
N TYR A 207 5.40 16.79 7.19
CA TYR A 207 4.72 16.36 5.97
C TYR A 207 5.68 15.72 4.96
N GLU A 208 6.87 16.29 4.78
CA GLU A 208 7.91 15.70 3.93
C GLU A 208 8.40 14.34 4.46
N ASN A 209 8.55 14.18 5.77
CA ASN A 209 8.94 12.91 6.38
C ASN A 209 7.84 11.85 6.24
N VAL A 210 6.57 12.24 6.40
CA VAL A 210 5.42 11.37 6.14
C VAL A 210 5.41 10.91 4.68
N ILE A 211 5.67 11.78 3.71
CA ILE A 211 5.77 11.38 2.29
C ILE A 211 6.89 10.35 2.08
N LYS A 212 8.06 10.55 2.70
CA LYS A 212 9.18 9.60 2.62
C LYS A 212 8.80 8.25 3.22
N TYR A 213 8.13 8.25 4.38
CA TYR A 213 7.58 7.05 5.01
C TYR A 213 6.58 6.34 4.09
N GLN A 214 5.63 7.05 3.51
CA GLN A 214 4.65 6.46 2.58
C GLN A 214 5.33 5.86 1.34
N THR A 215 6.37 6.52 0.83
CA THR A 215 7.18 6.00 -0.29
C THR A 215 7.93 4.73 0.10
N TYR A 216 8.49 4.68 1.31
CA TYR A 216 9.12 3.49 1.87
C TYR A 216 8.14 2.32 1.98
N VAL A 217 6.95 2.55 2.56
CA VAL A 217 5.88 1.54 2.67
C VAL A 217 5.53 0.96 1.29
N ARG A 218 5.36 1.82 0.28
CA ARG A 218 5.07 1.36 -1.09
C ARG A 218 6.21 0.51 -1.65
N LYS A 219 7.46 0.88 -1.38
CA LYS A 219 8.66 0.15 -1.84
C LYS A 219 8.72 -1.27 -1.27
N ILE A 220 8.57 -1.41 0.04
CA ILE A 220 8.66 -2.73 0.71
C ILE A 220 7.50 -3.65 0.34
N LEU A 221 6.31 -3.07 0.06
CA LEU A 221 5.15 -3.83 -0.43
C LEU A 221 5.20 -4.16 -1.92
N ALA A 222 6.11 -3.57 -2.70
CA ALA A 222 6.10 -3.71 -4.16
C ALA A 222 6.34 -5.16 -4.61
N GLN A 223 7.32 -5.83 -4.01
CA GLN A 223 7.66 -7.21 -4.36
C GLN A 223 6.56 -8.21 -3.96
N PRO A 224 6.03 -8.20 -2.71
CA PRO A 224 4.87 -9.02 -2.35
C PRO A 224 3.64 -8.78 -3.24
N LYS A 225 3.35 -7.52 -3.59
CA LYS A 225 2.25 -7.17 -4.52
C LYS A 225 2.49 -7.76 -5.92
N LYS A 226 3.72 -7.73 -6.42
CA LYS A 226 4.09 -8.32 -7.73
C LYS A 226 3.90 -9.84 -7.73
N GLU A 227 4.40 -10.53 -6.71
CA GLU A 227 4.26 -11.99 -6.56
C GLU A 227 2.80 -12.42 -6.48
N GLN A 228 1.99 -11.74 -5.65
CA GLN A 228 0.55 -11.98 -5.59
C GLN A 228 -0.12 -11.76 -6.96
N GLY A 229 0.27 -10.73 -7.70
CA GLY A 229 -0.24 -10.46 -9.05
C GLY A 229 0.08 -11.56 -10.06
N LEU A 230 1.27 -12.16 -9.98
CA LEU A 230 1.65 -13.33 -10.79
C LEU A 230 0.78 -14.54 -10.47
N VAL A 231 0.58 -14.82 -9.17
CA VAL A 231 -0.32 -15.89 -8.71
C VAL A 231 -1.75 -15.66 -9.22
N GLN A 232 -2.28 -14.45 -9.05
CA GLN A 232 -3.63 -14.10 -9.51
C GLN A 232 -3.79 -14.30 -11.03
N SER A 233 -2.74 -13.99 -11.81
CA SER A 233 -2.74 -14.21 -13.26
C SER A 233 -2.78 -15.70 -13.60
N LYS A 234 -1.98 -16.54 -12.93
CA LYS A 234 -2.03 -18.01 -13.08
C LYS A 234 -3.40 -18.57 -12.71
N LEU A 235 -3.96 -18.16 -11.59
CA LEU A 235 -5.31 -18.59 -11.17
C LEU A 235 -6.40 -18.19 -12.17
N ASN A 236 -6.29 -17.03 -12.80
CA ASN A 236 -7.26 -16.60 -13.82
C ASN A 236 -7.23 -17.53 -15.05
N VAL A 237 -6.04 -17.99 -15.46
CA VAL A 237 -5.89 -18.96 -16.54
C VAL A 237 -6.51 -20.31 -16.16
N ILE A 238 -6.24 -20.81 -14.94
CA ILE A 238 -6.83 -22.07 -14.46
C ILE A 238 -8.36 -21.95 -14.37
N ARG A 239 -8.89 -20.84 -13.84
CA ARG A 239 -10.34 -20.57 -13.79
C ARG A 239 -10.97 -20.50 -15.17
N TYR A 240 -10.27 -19.92 -16.14
CA TYR A 240 -10.73 -19.94 -17.53
C TYR A 240 -10.89 -21.39 -18.01
N TYR A 241 -9.90 -22.27 -17.80
CA TYR A 241 -10.04 -23.68 -18.15
C TYR A 241 -11.15 -24.38 -17.36
N LYS A 242 -11.28 -24.10 -16.06
CA LYS A 242 -12.38 -24.62 -15.25
C LYS A 242 -13.74 -24.30 -15.85
N SER A 243 -13.96 -23.05 -16.24
CA SER A 243 -15.23 -22.65 -16.86
C SER A 243 -15.55 -23.44 -18.14
N ILE A 244 -14.53 -23.87 -18.87
CA ILE A 244 -14.70 -24.71 -20.06
C ILE A 244 -14.98 -26.16 -19.66
N TYR A 245 -14.28 -26.71 -18.67
CA TYR A 245 -14.59 -28.04 -18.16
C TYR A 245 -16.03 -28.12 -17.64
N ASP A 246 -16.46 -27.13 -16.85
CA ASP A 246 -17.83 -27.03 -16.35
C ASP A 246 -18.85 -27.02 -17.52
N GLU A 247 -18.61 -26.25 -18.59
CA GLU A 247 -19.44 -26.19 -19.81
C GLU A 247 -19.59 -27.56 -20.52
N PHE A 248 -18.61 -28.47 -20.38
CA PHE A 248 -18.54 -29.75 -21.12
C PHE A 248 -18.63 -31.00 -20.24
N THR A 249 -19.04 -30.88 -18.98
CA THR A 249 -18.94 -31.97 -17.99
C THR A 249 -19.64 -33.25 -18.47
N GLU A 250 -20.87 -33.15 -18.99
CA GLU A 250 -21.67 -34.28 -19.52
C GLU A 250 -21.05 -34.97 -20.74
N HIS A 251 -20.13 -34.30 -21.45
CA HIS A 251 -19.52 -34.81 -22.68
C HIS A 251 -18.11 -35.32 -22.46
N LEU A 252 -17.45 -34.86 -21.40
CA LEU A 252 -16.11 -35.30 -21.05
C LEU A 252 -16.14 -36.73 -20.51
N ASN A 253 -17.06 -37.03 -19.59
CA ASN A 253 -17.13 -38.31 -18.87
C ASN A 253 -15.75 -38.71 -18.34
N LEU A 254 -15.20 -37.86 -17.46
CA LEU A 254 -13.93 -38.10 -16.79
C LEU A 254 -14.03 -39.36 -15.93
N PHE A 255 -12.96 -40.16 -15.90
CA PHE A 255 -12.91 -41.34 -15.05
C PHE A 255 -12.82 -40.93 -13.57
N PRO A 256 -13.27 -41.79 -12.64
CA PRO A 256 -13.03 -41.54 -11.21
C PRO A 256 -11.55 -41.31 -10.93
N GLY A 257 -11.23 -40.17 -10.31
CA GLY A 257 -9.85 -39.76 -10.00
C GLY A 257 -9.07 -39.14 -11.16
N GLU A 258 -9.64 -39.03 -12.37
CA GLU A 258 -9.04 -38.27 -13.47
C GLU A 258 -9.17 -36.77 -13.21
N LEU A 259 -8.05 -36.06 -13.31
CA LEU A 259 -7.94 -34.65 -12.91
C LEU A 259 -7.85 -33.72 -14.12
N PRO A 260 -8.57 -32.59 -14.10
CA PRO A 260 -8.50 -31.62 -15.19
C PRO A 260 -7.18 -30.85 -15.17
N VAL A 261 -6.63 -30.59 -16.36
CA VAL A 261 -5.46 -29.73 -16.55
C VAL A 261 -5.84 -28.47 -17.31
N CYS A 262 -6.15 -28.56 -18.60
CA CYS A 262 -6.49 -27.38 -19.40
C CYS A 262 -7.43 -27.68 -20.58
N ALA A 263 -7.94 -26.63 -21.21
CA ALA A 263 -8.84 -26.72 -22.37
C ALA A 263 -8.60 -25.59 -23.38
N PHE A 264 -8.40 -25.95 -24.64
CA PHE A 264 -8.16 -25.02 -25.74
C PHE A 264 -9.35 -24.96 -26.68
N LYS A 265 -10.04 -23.83 -26.70
CA LYS A 265 -11.12 -23.53 -27.64
C LYS A 265 -10.58 -23.24 -29.04
N ASP A 266 -11.46 -23.39 -30.02
CA ASP A 266 -11.23 -22.99 -31.42
C ASP A 266 -10.11 -23.73 -32.16
N ILE A 267 -9.76 -24.93 -31.69
CA ILE A 267 -8.78 -25.81 -32.34
C ILE A 267 -9.41 -26.47 -33.57
N LYS A 268 -8.72 -26.42 -34.73
CA LYS A 268 -9.15 -27.11 -35.94
C LYS A 268 -8.47 -28.47 -36.06
N PHE A 269 -9.21 -29.55 -35.83
CA PHE A 269 -8.78 -30.90 -36.17
C PHE A 269 -8.88 -31.10 -37.69
N SER A 270 -7.72 -31.17 -38.34
CA SER A 270 -7.57 -30.98 -39.80
C SER A 270 -7.35 -32.28 -40.56
N LYS A 271 -6.66 -33.26 -39.97
CA LYS A 271 -6.36 -34.54 -40.61
C LYS A 271 -6.12 -35.61 -39.55
N SER A 272 -6.47 -36.86 -39.86
CA SER A 272 -6.01 -38.04 -39.14
C SER A 272 -5.79 -39.19 -40.12
N THR A 273 -4.91 -40.11 -39.76
CA THR A 273 -4.75 -41.41 -40.45
C THR A 273 -5.63 -42.51 -39.84
N ILE A 274 -6.25 -42.25 -38.68
CA ILE A 274 -7.19 -43.17 -38.02
C ILE A 274 -8.54 -43.06 -38.73
N GLN A 275 -9.10 -44.20 -39.14
CA GLN A 275 -10.37 -44.24 -39.85
C GLN A 275 -11.54 -43.77 -38.97
N GLY A 276 -12.56 -43.17 -39.60
CA GLY A 276 -13.80 -42.77 -38.92
C GLY A 276 -13.76 -41.46 -38.13
N LEU A 277 -12.59 -40.88 -37.85
CA LEU A 277 -12.50 -39.63 -37.09
C LEU A 277 -12.96 -38.40 -37.89
N LYS A 278 -14.04 -37.77 -37.43
CA LYS A 278 -14.64 -36.60 -38.10
C LYS A 278 -13.84 -35.33 -37.82
N LYS A 279 -13.36 -34.69 -38.88
CA LYS A 279 -12.63 -33.41 -38.86
C LYS A 279 -13.56 -32.24 -38.47
N GLY A 280 -12.97 -31.14 -38.00
CA GLY A 280 -13.71 -29.91 -37.71
C GLY A 280 -13.08 -29.02 -36.65
N LYS A 281 -13.76 -27.92 -36.35
CA LYS A 281 -13.39 -26.99 -35.27
C LYS A 281 -14.01 -27.47 -33.95
N GLY A 282 -13.25 -27.36 -32.87
CA GLY A 282 -13.66 -27.91 -31.58
C GLY A 282 -12.82 -27.40 -30.43
N ILE A 283 -12.88 -28.15 -29.33
CA ILE A 283 -12.14 -27.89 -28.10
C ILE A 283 -11.27 -29.12 -27.82
N LEU A 284 -10.00 -28.87 -27.53
CA LEU A 284 -9.05 -29.88 -27.08
C LEU A 284 -8.90 -29.77 -25.56
N PHE A 285 -9.21 -30.84 -24.86
CA PHE A 285 -9.06 -30.96 -23.40
C PHE A 285 -7.85 -31.84 -23.10
N LEU A 286 -7.09 -31.46 -22.08
CA LEU A 286 -6.02 -32.25 -21.49
C LEU A 286 -6.33 -32.49 -20.01
N THR A 287 -6.34 -33.76 -19.62
CA THR A 287 -6.41 -34.22 -18.22
C THR A 287 -5.03 -34.71 -17.78
N ASP A 288 -4.89 -35.26 -16.59
CA ASP A 288 -3.67 -35.92 -16.15
C ASP A 288 -3.43 -37.29 -16.82
N GLN A 289 -4.41 -37.82 -17.56
CA GLN A 289 -4.34 -39.17 -18.14
C GLN A 289 -4.46 -39.21 -19.67
N ARG A 290 -5.19 -38.26 -20.28
CA ARG A 290 -5.55 -38.34 -21.71
C ARG A 290 -5.83 -36.98 -22.34
N LEU A 291 -5.79 -36.96 -23.67
CA LEU A 291 -6.37 -35.88 -24.47
C LEU A 291 -7.78 -36.25 -24.94
N ILE A 292 -8.68 -35.26 -24.97
CA ILE A 292 -10.07 -35.43 -25.44
C ILE A 292 -10.37 -34.31 -26.43
N PHE A 293 -10.97 -34.63 -27.59
CA PHE A 293 -11.41 -33.61 -28.54
C PHE A 293 -12.92 -33.65 -28.75
N ILE A 294 -13.54 -32.50 -28.52
CA ILE A 294 -14.98 -32.30 -28.68
C ILE A 294 -15.22 -31.33 -29.82
N ARG A 295 -15.96 -31.76 -30.84
CA ARG A 295 -16.32 -30.93 -31.99
C ARG A 295 -17.65 -30.22 -31.73
N LYS A 296 -17.72 -28.93 -32.09
CA LYS A 296 -18.96 -28.14 -32.14
C LYS A 296 -19.41 -28.01 -33.60
N ARG A 297 -20.66 -28.39 -33.93
CA ARG A 297 -21.22 -28.28 -35.29
C ARG A 297 -22.56 -27.56 -35.31
N GLY A 298 -22.78 -26.69 -36.29
CA GLY A 298 -24.04 -25.96 -36.48
C GLY A 298 -23.99 -24.54 -35.93
N ILE A 299 -24.63 -23.59 -36.64
CA ILE A 299 -24.65 -22.16 -36.28
C ILE A 299 -25.78 -21.87 -35.29
N ILE A 300 -26.97 -22.44 -35.53
CA ILE A 300 -28.21 -22.16 -34.77
C ILE A 300 -28.46 -23.20 -33.65
N ARG A 301 -28.21 -24.49 -33.92
CA ARG A 301 -28.25 -25.58 -32.92
C ARG A 301 -26.90 -26.28 -32.89
N LYS A 302 -26.02 -25.87 -31.97
CA LYS A 302 -24.67 -26.44 -31.83
C LYS A 302 -24.77 -27.89 -31.35
N LYS A 303 -24.68 -28.86 -32.26
CA LYS A 303 -24.48 -30.27 -31.90
C LYS A 303 -23.05 -30.44 -31.38
N ILE A 304 -22.94 -30.95 -30.17
CA ILE A 304 -21.67 -31.27 -29.53
C ILE A 304 -21.41 -32.77 -29.70
N GLN A 305 -20.20 -33.13 -30.13
CA GLN A 305 -19.82 -34.52 -30.33
C GLN A 305 -18.38 -34.74 -29.87
N ARG A 306 -18.17 -35.67 -28.93
CA ARG A 306 -16.85 -36.20 -28.61
C ARG A 306 -16.34 -37.03 -29.79
N ILE A 307 -15.20 -36.64 -30.36
CA ILE A 307 -14.63 -37.28 -31.56
C ILE A 307 -13.68 -38.41 -31.16
N PHE A 308 -12.85 -38.19 -30.15
CA PHE A 308 -11.94 -39.20 -29.62
C PHE A 308 -11.53 -38.84 -28.18
N ASN A 309 -10.96 -39.83 -27.48
CA ASN A 309 -10.19 -39.69 -26.27
C ASN A 309 -8.98 -40.65 -26.34
N PHE A 310 -7.76 -40.15 -26.16
CA PHE A 310 -6.55 -40.97 -26.26
C PHE A 310 -5.71 -40.83 -25.00
N SER A 311 -5.41 -41.95 -24.35
CA SER A 311 -4.45 -41.98 -23.23
C SER A 311 -3.08 -41.49 -23.69
N PHE A 312 -2.37 -40.80 -22.79
CA PHE A 312 -1.02 -40.33 -23.05
C PHE A 312 -0.04 -41.49 -23.32
N ASN A 313 -0.32 -42.69 -22.82
CA ASN A 313 0.50 -43.88 -23.07
C ASN A 313 0.53 -44.28 -24.56
N HIS A 314 -0.46 -43.86 -25.35
CA HIS A 314 -0.49 -44.11 -26.78
C HIS A 314 0.23 -43.03 -27.60
N ILE A 315 0.65 -41.92 -26.99
CA ILE A 315 1.37 -40.84 -27.67
C ILE A 315 2.86 -41.17 -27.70
N LEU A 316 3.37 -41.45 -28.89
CA LEU A 316 4.78 -41.71 -29.13
C LEU A 316 5.58 -40.39 -29.22
N ASN A 317 5.00 -39.36 -29.86
CA ASN A 317 5.66 -38.06 -30.02
C ASN A 317 4.65 -36.95 -30.37
N VAL A 318 4.98 -35.70 -30.07
CA VAL A 318 4.23 -34.52 -30.51
C VAL A 318 5.18 -33.49 -31.13
N THR A 319 4.89 -33.09 -32.37
CA THR A 319 5.76 -32.17 -33.13
C THR A 319 4.95 -31.09 -33.83
N ILE A 320 5.60 -29.96 -34.11
CA ILE A 320 5.03 -28.90 -34.97
C ILE A 320 5.67 -29.00 -36.36
N ILE A 321 4.86 -29.24 -37.38
CA ILE A 321 5.32 -29.34 -38.77
C ILE A 321 4.82 -28.16 -39.61
N GLY A 322 5.55 -27.85 -40.69
CA GLY A 322 5.17 -26.84 -41.68
C GLY A 322 5.85 -25.48 -41.47
N ARG A 323 6.27 -24.84 -42.58
CA ARG A 323 6.97 -23.53 -42.55
C ARG A 323 5.99 -22.35 -42.43
N LEU A 324 4.99 -22.28 -43.31
CA LEU A 324 4.00 -21.20 -43.35
C LEU A 324 2.73 -21.50 -42.55
N PHE A 325 2.18 -22.72 -42.70
CA PHE A 325 0.99 -23.17 -41.97
C PHE A 325 1.38 -24.25 -40.97
N LYS A 326 1.89 -23.81 -39.82
CA LYS A 326 2.29 -24.70 -38.72
C LYS A 326 1.10 -25.55 -38.26
N LYS A 327 1.33 -26.85 -38.11
CA LYS A 327 0.36 -27.83 -37.61
C LYS A 327 0.96 -28.62 -36.47
N LEU A 328 0.18 -28.79 -35.41
CA LEU A 328 0.52 -29.66 -34.29
C LEU A 328 0.15 -31.10 -34.66
N VAL A 329 1.11 -32.01 -34.58
CA VAL A 329 0.95 -33.42 -34.94
C VAL A 329 1.20 -34.29 -33.73
N PHE A 330 0.17 -35.04 -33.33
CA PHE A 330 0.31 -36.12 -32.35
C PHE A 330 0.53 -37.42 -33.11
N ILE A 331 1.66 -38.08 -32.84
CA ILE A 331 2.02 -39.38 -33.37
C ILE A 331 1.60 -40.41 -32.33
N LEU A 332 0.57 -41.21 -32.64
CA LEU A 332 0.09 -42.30 -31.80
C LEU A 332 0.51 -43.65 -32.38
N ASP A 333 0.48 -44.69 -31.56
CA ASP A 333 0.67 -46.09 -31.97
C ASP A 333 -0.24 -46.53 -33.14
N GLN A 334 -1.48 -46.07 -33.14
CA GLN A 334 -2.51 -46.42 -34.12
C GLN A 334 -2.65 -45.40 -35.27
N GLY A 335 -1.89 -44.30 -35.24
CA GLY A 335 -1.89 -43.29 -36.29
C GLY A 335 -1.66 -41.86 -35.83
N ASN A 336 -1.75 -40.93 -36.77
CA ASN A 336 -1.43 -39.52 -36.54
C ASN A 336 -2.68 -38.65 -36.44
N LEU A 337 -2.67 -37.67 -35.56
CA LEU A 337 -3.67 -36.58 -35.49
C LEU A 337 -3.01 -35.25 -35.84
N ARG A 338 -3.67 -34.41 -36.65
CA ARG A 338 -3.16 -33.08 -37.04
C ARG A 338 -4.12 -31.96 -36.67
N PHE A 339 -3.65 -31.01 -35.89
CA PHE A 339 -4.38 -29.82 -35.48
C PHE A 339 -3.80 -28.55 -36.09
N SER A 340 -4.63 -27.54 -36.24
CA SER A 340 -4.24 -26.20 -36.66
C SER A 340 -4.82 -25.18 -35.68
N ALA A 341 -3.96 -24.27 -35.22
CA ALA A 341 -4.26 -23.20 -34.27
C ALA A 341 -3.25 -22.06 -34.45
N SER A 342 -3.39 -20.96 -33.71
CA SER A 342 -2.36 -19.91 -33.69
C SER A 342 -1.05 -20.43 -33.11
N LYS A 343 0.09 -19.83 -33.48
CA LYS A 343 1.43 -20.24 -32.99
C LYS A 343 1.48 -20.29 -31.46
N ARG A 344 1.03 -19.20 -30.80
CA ARG A 344 0.97 -19.10 -29.33
C ARG A 344 0.12 -20.20 -28.70
N MET A 345 -0.99 -20.57 -29.33
CA MET A 345 -1.87 -21.62 -28.83
C MET A 345 -1.24 -23.02 -28.99
N MET A 346 -0.51 -23.27 -30.08
CA MET A 346 0.22 -24.53 -30.24
C MET A 346 1.36 -24.67 -29.22
N GLU A 347 2.09 -23.59 -28.95
CA GLU A 347 3.11 -23.53 -27.90
C GLU A 347 2.48 -23.81 -26.52
N ALA A 348 1.39 -23.13 -26.18
CA ALA A 348 0.67 -23.39 -24.94
C ALA A 348 0.13 -24.84 -24.84
N ILE A 349 -0.33 -25.43 -25.94
CA ILE A 349 -0.75 -26.84 -25.94
C ILE A 349 0.44 -27.75 -25.61
N LEU A 350 1.62 -27.51 -26.17
CA LEU A 350 2.81 -28.31 -25.89
C LEU A 350 3.24 -28.17 -24.43
N ASP A 351 3.25 -26.95 -23.89
CA ASP A 351 3.61 -26.71 -22.48
C ASP A 351 2.66 -27.45 -21.53
N TYR A 352 1.35 -27.33 -21.76
CA TYR A 352 0.36 -28.02 -20.93
C TYR A 352 0.31 -29.53 -21.17
N LEU A 353 0.64 -30.00 -22.38
CA LEU A 353 0.80 -31.43 -22.63
C LEU A 353 1.97 -31.98 -21.83
N ASN A 354 3.10 -31.27 -21.78
CA ASN A 354 4.23 -31.68 -20.95
C ASN A 354 3.86 -31.75 -19.46
N ILE A 355 3.10 -30.77 -18.96
CA ILE A 355 2.53 -30.80 -17.60
C ILE A 355 1.64 -32.03 -17.41
N SER A 356 0.76 -32.31 -18.37
CA SER A 356 -0.22 -33.39 -18.29
C SER A 356 0.43 -34.78 -18.30
N VAL A 357 1.40 -35.00 -19.20
CA VAL A 357 2.16 -36.26 -19.30
C VAL A 357 3.03 -36.48 -18.04
N ASN A 358 3.59 -35.41 -17.48
CA ASN A 358 4.42 -35.47 -16.29
C ASN A 358 3.67 -35.03 -15.03
N PHE A 359 2.35 -35.23 -14.97
CA PHE A 359 1.50 -34.59 -13.96
C PHE A 359 1.98 -34.82 -12.53
N GLY A 360 2.47 -36.02 -12.19
CA GLY A 360 3.02 -36.31 -10.86
C GLY A 360 4.15 -35.39 -10.41
N LYS A 361 4.97 -34.86 -11.34
CA LYS A 361 6.04 -33.88 -11.06
C LYS A 361 5.50 -32.46 -10.87
N TYR A 362 4.41 -32.13 -11.55
CA TYR A 362 3.79 -30.81 -11.54
C TYR A 362 2.55 -30.75 -10.64
N ARG A 363 2.26 -31.80 -9.88
CA ARG A 363 1.12 -31.90 -8.98
C ARG A 363 1.54 -31.43 -7.59
N ILE A 364 0.65 -30.70 -6.92
CA ILE A 364 0.76 -30.52 -5.47
C ILE A 364 0.48 -31.85 -4.76
N ASN A 365 1.54 -32.47 -4.24
CA ASN A 365 1.47 -33.76 -3.56
C ASN A 365 1.42 -33.62 -2.03
N ASP A 366 1.75 -32.45 -1.50
CA ASP A 366 1.84 -32.22 -0.06
C ASP A 366 0.56 -31.61 0.51
N GLY A 367 -0.27 -32.45 1.14
CA GLY A 367 -1.43 -31.99 1.89
C GLY A 367 -1.06 -31.04 3.03
N LYS A 368 0.16 -31.11 3.58
CA LYS A 368 0.64 -30.17 4.59
C LYS A 368 0.75 -28.76 4.03
N VAL A 369 1.22 -28.58 2.80
CA VAL A 369 1.30 -27.25 2.16
C VAL A 369 -0.07 -26.60 2.06
N LEU A 370 -1.10 -27.36 1.66
CA LEU A 370 -2.47 -26.87 1.59
C LEU A 370 -3.06 -26.55 2.97
N ASN A 371 -2.80 -27.42 3.95
CA ASN A 371 -3.22 -27.18 5.34
C ASN A 371 -2.55 -25.94 5.93
N THR A 372 -1.24 -25.77 5.72
CA THR A 372 -0.51 -24.57 6.15
C THR A 372 -1.10 -23.33 5.53
N LEU A 373 -1.38 -23.35 4.21
CA LEU A 373 -2.03 -22.22 3.54
C LEU A 373 -3.41 -21.89 4.11
N ASP A 374 -4.23 -22.90 4.38
CA ASP A 374 -5.56 -22.71 4.93
C ASP A 374 -5.51 -22.10 6.35
N GLN A 375 -4.57 -22.58 7.17
CA GLN A 375 -4.36 -22.14 8.55
C GLN A 375 -3.76 -20.74 8.69
N ILE A 376 -3.21 -20.13 7.62
CA ILE A 376 -2.67 -18.78 7.70
C ILE A 376 -3.74 -17.81 8.23
N GLN A 377 -3.44 -17.12 9.31
CA GLN A 377 -4.24 -16.01 9.82
C GLN A 377 -3.40 -14.74 9.80
N LEU A 378 -3.95 -13.70 9.18
CA LEU A 378 -3.28 -12.42 8.96
C LEU A 378 -4.16 -11.32 9.53
N SER A 379 -3.59 -10.40 10.31
CA SER A 379 -4.32 -9.30 10.94
C SER A 379 -3.43 -8.08 11.12
N THR A 380 -3.93 -6.89 10.77
CA THR A 380 -3.23 -5.63 11.03
C THR A 380 -3.51 -5.05 12.41
N LYS A 381 -4.36 -5.69 13.23
CA LYS A 381 -4.85 -5.10 14.49
C LYS A 381 -3.73 -4.71 15.46
N HIS A 382 -2.69 -5.53 15.57
CA HIS A 382 -1.56 -5.23 16.45
C HIS A 382 -0.79 -3.98 15.96
N LEU A 383 -0.44 -3.96 14.67
CA LEU A 383 0.24 -2.82 14.02
C LEU A 383 -0.59 -1.53 14.12
N GLU A 384 -1.89 -1.61 13.85
CA GLU A 384 -2.85 -0.51 13.95
C GLU A 384 -2.87 0.06 15.37
N LYS A 385 -3.01 -0.81 16.39
CA LYS A 385 -2.99 -0.40 17.81
C LYS A 385 -1.69 0.30 18.19
N GLN A 386 -0.53 -0.23 17.77
CA GLN A 386 0.77 0.33 18.14
C GLN A 386 1.00 1.72 17.52
N ILE A 387 0.73 1.85 16.21
CA ILE A 387 0.88 3.14 15.51
C ILE A 387 -0.12 4.16 16.05
N ASP A 388 -1.39 3.78 16.22
CA ASP A 388 -2.41 4.68 16.74
C ASP A 388 -2.11 5.12 18.18
N ARG A 389 -1.61 4.23 19.05
CA ARG A 389 -1.17 4.58 20.40
C ARG A 389 -0.06 5.63 20.37
N LYS A 390 0.97 5.45 19.53
CA LYS A 390 2.07 6.41 19.39
C LYS A 390 1.59 7.75 18.85
N ILE A 391 0.68 7.75 17.88
CA ILE A 391 0.05 8.98 17.38
C ILE A 391 -0.73 9.67 18.50
N VAL A 392 -1.57 8.94 19.24
CA VAL A 392 -2.36 9.52 20.34
C VAL A 392 -1.46 10.09 21.43
N GLN A 393 -0.41 9.38 21.84
CA GLN A 393 0.57 9.87 22.80
C GLN A 393 1.24 11.15 22.31
N LEU A 394 1.65 11.20 21.04
CA LEU A 394 2.22 12.40 20.44
C LEU A 394 1.22 13.58 20.44
N MET A 395 -0.08 13.32 20.24
CA MET A 395 -1.10 14.36 20.17
C MET A 395 -1.66 14.80 21.52
N ALA A 396 -1.57 13.95 22.55
CA ALA A 396 -2.10 14.22 23.89
C ALA A 396 -1.16 15.08 24.75
N GLY A 397 0.07 15.35 24.31
CA GLY A 397 1.00 16.16 25.09
C GLY A 397 1.55 15.43 26.33
N THR A 398 1.38 14.11 26.44
CA THR A 398 1.80 13.31 27.61
C THR A 398 3.32 13.10 27.68
N PRO A 399 4.01 13.47 28.77
CA PRO A 399 5.40 13.11 29.01
C PRO A 399 5.58 11.58 29.03
N PHE A 400 6.79 11.11 28.72
CA PHE A 400 7.09 9.68 28.68
C PHE A 400 7.09 9.11 30.11
N GLU A 401 6.14 8.23 30.44
CA GLU A 401 6.41 7.18 31.42
C GLU A 401 6.92 5.97 30.62
N VAL A 402 8.13 5.51 30.96
CA VAL A 402 8.70 4.28 30.40
C VAL A 402 7.88 3.12 30.96
N GLU A 403 6.73 2.82 30.36
CA GLU A 403 6.08 1.54 30.61
C GLU A 403 6.93 0.45 29.94
N THR A 404 7.82 -0.17 30.73
CA THR A 404 8.30 -1.52 30.47
C THR A 404 7.08 -2.44 30.43
N GLU A 405 6.51 -2.67 29.25
CA GLU A 405 5.50 -3.69 29.06
C GLU A 405 6.17 -5.07 29.20
N SER A 406 5.85 -5.77 30.30
CA SER A 406 6.14 -7.19 30.45
C SER A 406 5.43 -8.02 29.37
N PRO A 407 6.05 -9.08 28.84
CA PRO A 407 5.42 -9.95 27.88
C PRO A 407 4.34 -10.82 28.54
N LEU A 408 3.12 -10.74 28.00
CA LEU A 408 2.03 -11.73 28.01
C LEU A 408 1.98 -12.70 29.20
N GLN A 409 1.15 -12.37 30.20
CA GLN A 409 0.58 -13.39 31.10
C GLN A 409 -0.59 -14.09 30.41
N GLN A 410 -0.36 -15.32 29.94
CA GLN A 410 -1.39 -16.34 29.90
C GLN A 410 -1.42 -17.02 31.28
N SER A 411 -2.62 -17.13 31.82
CA SER A 411 -2.97 -17.74 33.10
C SER A 411 -2.57 -19.21 33.20
N THR A 412 -1.79 -19.56 34.23
CA THR A 412 -1.98 -20.75 35.08
C THR A 412 -1.14 -20.61 36.35
N ASP A 413 -1.74 -20.96 37.48
CA ASP A 413 -1.18 -20.95 38.84
C ASP A 413 0.15 -21.68 38.98
N ILE A 414 1.04 -21.16 39.83
CA ILE A 414 1.81 -21.88 40.88
C ILE A 414 2.58 -20.84 41.72
N ARG A 415 2.44 -20.94 43.05
CA ARG A 415 3.22 -20.22 44.08
C ARG A 415 4.68 -20.67 44.09
N MET A 416 5.63 -19.73 44.15
CA MET A 416 6.63 -19.59 45.25
C MET A 416 7.72 -18.54 44.93
N ASN A 417 7.85 -17.59 45.86
CA ASN A 417 8.99 -16.81 46.38
C ASN A 417 10.19 -16.30 45.55
N PRO A 418 10.81 -15.19 46.03
CA PRO A 418 11.59 -14.26 45.23
C PRO A 418 13.10 -14.42 45.40
N SER A 419 13.85 -14.15 44.32
CA SER A 419 15.12 -13.43 44.26
C SER A 419 15.88 -13.85 43.00
N LEU A 420 16.37 -12.87 42.22
CA LEU A 420 17.72 -12.84 41.66
C LEU A 420 17.85 -11.67 40.66
N ASN A 421 18.69 -10.72 41.08
CA ASN A 421 19.50 -9.78 40.31
C ASN A 421 19.37 -9.79 38.78
N SER A 422 18.92 -8.66 38.24
CA SER A 422 19.02 -8.33 36.82
C SER A 422 20.46 -7.94 36.45
N ASN A 423 21.15 -8.83 35.75
CA ASN A 423 22.24 -8.47 34.83
C ASN A 423 22.20 -9.51 33.72
N ASN A 424 21.35 -9.28 32.72
CA ASN A 424 21.20 -10.18 31.58
C ASN A 424 22.11 -9.69 30.44
N PRO A 425 23.31 -10.27 30.25
CA PRO A 425 24.33 -9.79 29.31
C PRO A 425 23.82 -9.73 27.86
N LEU A 426 22.93 -10.67 27.49
CA LEU A 426 22.30 -10.75 26.18
C LEU A 426 21.52 -9.47 25.80
N MET A 427 20.87 -8.82 26.77
CA MET A 427 20.10 -7.60 26.52
C MET A 427 21.00 -6.39 26.26
N ASN A 428 22.20 -6.37 26.85
CA ASN A 428 23.20 -5.32 26.63
C ASN A 428 23.87 -5.50 25.25
N THR A 429 24.15 -6.75 24.85
CA THR A 429 24.69 -7.09 23.52
C THR A 429 23.73 -6.69 22.40
N ASN A 430 22.43 -6.99 22.53
CA ASN A 430 21.42 -6.58 21.55
C ASN A 430 21.27 -5.06 21.44
N ARG A 431 21.37 -4.33 22.55
CA ARG A 431 21.35 -2.85 22.56
C ARG A 431 22.58 -2.26 21.87
N MET A 432 23.75 -2.87 22.06
CA MET A 432 24.99 -2.46 21.42
C MET A 432 24.99 -2.75 19.92
N LEU A 433 24.42 -3.88 19.51
CA LEU A 433 24.22 -4.26 18.11
C LEU A 433 23.32 -3.25 17.38
N PHE A 434 22.20 -2.87 18.01
CA PHE A 434 21.29 -1.86 17.47
C PHE A 434 21.95 -0.48 17.33
N LYS A 435 22.74 -0.06 18.33
CA LYS A 435 23.49 1.21 18.28
C LYS A 435 24.47 1.24 17.11
N LEU A 436 25.25 0.17 16.92
CA LEU A 436 26.22 0.06 15.83
C LEU A 436 25.56 -0.03 14.44
N GLN A 437 24.41 -0.69 14.32
CA GLN A 437 23.63 -0.67 13.07
C GLN A 437 23.11 0.72 12.72
N THR A 438 22.68 1.49 13.72
CA THR A 438 22.22 2.88 13.54
C THR A 438 23.38 3.79 13.12
N GLU A 439 24.55 3.65 13.75
CA GLU A 439 25.76 4.40 13.38
C GLU A 439 26.23 4.06 11.96
N LYS A 440 26.22 2.76 11.59
CA LYS A 440 26.50 2.30 10.21
C LYS A 440 25.63 3.01 9.19
N PHE A 441 24.31 2.98 9.39
CA PHE A 441 23.34 3.59 8.48
C PHE A 441 23.54 5.12 8.35
N SER A 442 23.85 5.80 9.46
CA SER A 442 24.12 7.25 9.46
C SER A 442 25.37 7.60 8.64
N ILE A 443 26.43 6.80 8.73
CA ILE A 443 27.66 7.00 7.95
C ILE A 443 27.41 6.75 6.46
N GLU A 444 26.69 5.67 6.11
CA GLU A 444 26.31 5.38 4.72
C GLU A 444 25.51 6.53 4.07
N GLN A 445 24.55 7.10 4.81
CA GLN A 445 23.79 8.28 4.35
C GLN A 445 24.68 9.52 4.21
N THR A 446 25.67 9.68 5.09
CA THR A 446 26.62 10.79 5.02
C THR A 446 27.53 10.66 3.80
N ILE A 447 28.00 9.44 3.48
CA ILE A 447 28.75 9.13 2.26
C ILE A 447 27.93 9.44 1.00
N GLN A 448 26.68 8.98 0.94
CA GLN A 448 25.78 9.27 -0.20
C GLN A 448 25.57 10.78 -0.40
N ASN A 449 25.41 11.53 0.70
CA ASN A 449 25.30 12.98 0.64
C ASN A 449 26.60 13.66 0.19
N LEU A 450 27.76 13.16 0.64
CA LEU A 450 29.07 13.65 0.24
C LEU A 450 29.34 13.43 -1.25
N GLU A 451 29.01 12.24 -1.78
CA GLU A 451 29.08 11.92 -3.21
C GLU A 451 28.19 12.84 -4.04
N ARG A 452 26.96 13.09 -3.59
CA ARG A 452 26.04 14.01 -4.25
C ARG A 452 26.61 15.43 -4.30
N LYS A 453 27.13 15.93 -3.18
CA LYS A 453 27.76 17.27 -3.12
C LYS A 453 28.97 17.38 -4.05
N PHE A 454 29.78 16.33 -4.18
CA PHE A 454 30.91 16.31 -5.10
C PHE A 454 30.45 16.35 -6.56
N ARG A 455 29.46 15.52 -6.93
CA ARG A 455 28.90 15.50 -8.31
C ARG A 455 28.27 16.83 -8.72
N THR A 456 27.67 17.55 -7.78
CA THR A 456 27.08 18.87 -8.05
C THR A 456 28.09 20.03 -7.95
N GLY A 457 29.39 19.74 -7.79
CA GLY A 457 30.43 20.76 -7.65
C GLY A 457 30.39 21.55 -6.34
N GLY A 458 29.65 21.07 -5.33
CA GLY A 458 29.50 21.74 -4.03
C GLY A 458 30.68 21.53 -3.07
N ILE A 459 31.63 20.66 -3.41
CA ILE A 459 32.89 20.44 -2.70
C ILE A 459 34.00 20.14 -3.71
N ASN A 460 35.24 20.55 -3.41
CA ASN A 460 36.39 20.25 -4.26
C ASN A 460 36.88 18.80 -4.05
N ALA A 461 37.68 18.30 -5.00
CA ALA A 461 38.14 16.91 -5.02
C ALA A 461 38.98 16.53 -3.80
N THR A 462 39.85 17.42 -3.33
CA THR A 462 40.72 17.18 -2.16
C THR A 462 39.91 17.02 -0.89
N SER A 463 38.95 17.91 -0.62
CA SER A 463 38.04 17.81 0.52
C SER A 463 37.11 16.61 0.44
N TYR A 464 36.64 16.25 -0.76
CA TYR A 464 35.86 15.03 -0.98
C TYR A 464 36.66 13.77 -0.61
N ILE A 465 37.87 13.60 -1.16
CA ILE A 465 38.70 12.41 -0.92
C ILE A 465 39.04 12.28 0.56
N GLN A 466 39.37 13.38 1.24
CA GLN A 466 39.70 13.35 2.66
C GLN A 466 38.49 12.93 3.52
N GLN A 467 37.32 13.55 3.33
CA GLN A 467 36.12 13.21 4.10
C GLN A 467 35.60 11.81 3.79
N PHE A 468 35.67 11.38 2.53
CA PHE A 468 35.25 10.06 2.10
C PHE A 468 36.13 8.96 2.72
N ARG A 469 37.46 9.15 2.76
CA ARG A 469 38.38 8.21 3.41
C ARG A 469 38.14 8.08 4.91
N ASN A 470 37.87 9.19 5.59
CA ASN A 470 37.56 9.17 7.03
C ASN A 470 36.28 8.38 7.30
N LEU A 471 35.21 8.66 6.54
CA LEU A 471 33.93 7.96 6.69
C LEU A 471 34.03 6.48 6.32
N GLN A 472 34.83 6.11 5.31
CA GLN A 472 35.09 4.71 4.98
C GLN A 472 35.85 3.97 6.09
N SER A 473 36.83 4.63 6.72
CA SER A 473 37.55 4.07 7.86
C SER A 473 36.63 3.83 9.06
N GLU A 474 35.76 4.80 9.38
CA GLU A 474 34.77 4.67 10.46
C GLU A 474 33.75 3.55 10.17
N LEU A 475 33.26 3.48 8.92
CA LEU A 475 32.34 2.43 8.48
C LEU A 475 32.97 1.04 8.65
N PHE A 476 34.22 0.87 8.22
CA PHE A 476 34.96 -0.38 8.36
C PHE A 476 35.12 -0.80 9.83
N ILE A 477 35.41 0.13 10.73
CA ILE A 477 35.52 -0.15 12.18
C ILE A 477 34.18 -0.62 12.74
N ILE A 478 33.07 0.01 12.34
CA ILE A 478 31.72 -0.38 12.81
C ILE A 478 31.32 -1.74 12.26
N GLU A 479 31.60 -2.03 10.99
CA GLU A 479 31.33 -3.34 10.38
C GLU A 479 32.10 -4.46 11.09
N LYS A 480 33.39 -4.24 11.37
CA LYS A 480 34.19 -5.20 12.13
C LYS A 480 33.61 -5.45 13.53
N LYS A 481 33.15 -4.41 14.22
CA LYS A 481 32.49 -4.55 15.54
C LYS A 481 31.16 -5.31 15.45
N LEU A 482 30.37 -5.05 14.42
CA LEU A 482 29.12 -5.77 14.17
C LEU A 482 29.37 -7.26 13.91
N ASP A 483 30.40 -7.60 13.15
CA ASP A 483 30.74 -9.00 12.86
C ASP A 483 31.24 -9.72 14.12
N THR A 484 32.05 -9.07 14.96
CA THR A 484 32.47 -9.61 16.27
C THR A 484 31.27 -9.90 17.16
N LEU A 485 30.36 -8.94 17.34
CA LEU A 485 29.17 -9.12 18.20
C LEU A 485 28.22 -10.20 17.66
N LYS A 486 28.07 -10.31 16.33
CA LYS A 486 27.27 -11.38 15.71
C LYS A 486 27.92 -12.75 15.88
N SER A 487 29.24 -12.83 15.82
CA SER A 487 29.96 -14.08 16.05
C SER A 487 29.81 -14.55 17.51
N GLU A 488 29.88 -13.63 18.47
CA GLU A 488 29.65 -13.92 19.89
C GLU A 488 28.22 -14.43 20.16
N LEU A 489 27.21 -13.83 19.51
CA LEU A 489 25.80 -14.26 19.61
C LEU A 489 25.52 -15.65 19.00
N ASN A 490 26.36 -16.11 18.07
CA ASN A 490 26.21 -17.42 17.43
C ASN A 490 26.97 -18.56 18.17
N TYR A 491 27.80 -18.25 19.16
CA TYR A 491 28.51 -19.25 19.99
C TYR A 491 27.75 -19.63 21.27
N ASP A 492 26.69 -18.89 21.63
CA ASP A 492 25.83 -19.14 22.81
C ASP A 492 24.50 -19.88 22.47
N LEU A 493 24.42 -20.50 21.28
CA LEU A 493 23.38 -21.44 20.85
C LEU A 493 23.99 -22.81 20.60
#